data_AF-A0A9E0RVI4-F1
#
_entry.id   AF-A0A9E0RVI4-F1
#
_cell.length_a   1.000
_cell.length_b   1.000
_cell.length_c   1.000
_cell.angle_alpha   90.00
_cell.angle_beta   90.00
_cell.angle_gamma   90.00
#
_symmetry.space_group_name_H-M   'P 1'
#
loop_
_entity.id
_entity.type
_entity.pdbx_description
1 polymer ?
#
loop_
_entity_poly.entity_id
_entity_poly.type
_entity_poly.pdbx_seq_one_letter_code
_entity_poly.pdbx_strand_id
1 'polypeptide(L)'
;MLTLSGGEQNEARMEKYLFKKVELWVTGLVVMAMLVAMFVFGVLVRDVAKGKSRLGFIGQAAYGVASLPSMAAHELSMLASGDLAGMSTDHSDRFEGQSGWTFHPARLTSGLDGYLLFSRHDGDAGHHVFELVDLTSGEIVHRIDLNSDKLFAGASRETVRADVDDWKPARFQAVHPLPLDNGDILVKGHRTPMVRMSPCGEPVWVQDEFVFHHTTEPDPDG
;
A
#
# COMPACT_ATOMS: atom_id res chain seq x y z
N MET A 1 -30.67 38.41 46.24
CA MET A 1 -31.61 37.76 45.31
C MET A 1 -30.77 37.21 44.17
N LEU A 2 -30.19 36.02 44.38
CA LEU A 2 -29.22 35.39 43.48
C LEU A 2 -29.98 34.45 42.55
N THR A 3 -29.97 34.77 41.26
CA THR A 3 -30.48 33.96 40.16
C THR A 3 -29.54 32.76 39.93
N LEU A 4 -29.90 31.58 40.44
CA LEU A 4 -29.41 30.30 39.91
C LEU A 4 -30.00 30.16 38.49
N SER A 5 -29.19 30.16 37.44
CA SER A 5 -28.29 29.10 36.97
C SER A 5 -28.92 28.48 35.72
N GLY A 6 -28.50 28.95 34.54
CA GLY A 6 -28.94 28.40 33.25
C GLY A 6 -28.59 26.93 33.04
N GLY A 7 -27.73 26.34 33.89
CA GLY A 7 -27.40 24.91 33.90
C GLY A 7 -28.57 24.05 34.38
N GLU A 8 -29.19 24.39 35.50
CA GLU A 8 -30.31 23.61 36.09
C GLU A 8 -31.55 23.58 35.17
N GLN A 9 -31.81 24.67 34.44
CA GLN A 9 -32.93 24.70 33.48
C GLN A 9 -32.67 23.84 32.23
N ASN A 10 -31.42 23.71 31.80
CA ASN A 10 -31.05 22.87 30.67
C ASN A 10 -31.06 21.39 31.06
N GLU A 11 -30.61 21.06 32.27
CA GLU A 11 -30.69 19.70 32.83
C GLU A 11 -32.14 19.24 32.99
N ALA A 12 -33.01 20.06 33.60
CA ALA A 12 -34.43 19.73 33.76
C ALA A 12 -35.17 19.60 32.42
N ARG A 13 -34.73 20.35 31.39
CA ARG A 13 -35.25 20.21 30.01
C ARG A 13 -34.79 18.90 29.38
N MET A 14 -33.52 18.53 29.50
CA MET A 14 -32.98 17.29 28.96
C MET A 14 -33.64 16.06 29.61
N GLU A 15 -33.79 16.08 30.93
CA GLU A 15 -34.45 15.01 31.69
C GLU A 15 -35.89 14.77 31.20
N LYS A 16 -36.65 15.84 30.96
CA LYS A 16 -38.02 15.76 30.42
C LYS A 16 -38.09 15.12 29.02
N TYR A 17 -37.07 15.28 28.18
CA TYR A 17 -37.03 14.67 26.85
C TYR A 17 -36.53 13.22 26.88
N LEU A 18 -35.51 12.92 27.69
CA LEU A 18 -34.91 11.59 27.83
C LEU A 18 -35.85 10.60 28.51
N PHE A 19 -36.64 11.05 29.50
CA PHE A 19 -37.57 10.20 30.26
C PHE A 19 -39.03 10.39 29.84
N LYS A 20 -39.28 11.00 28.67
CA LYS A 20 -40.64 11.09 28.13
C LYS A 20 -41.14 9.68 27.88
N LYS A 21 -42.30 9.34 28.45
CA LYS A 21 -42.96 8.06 28.19
C LYS A 21 -43.27 7.96 26.70
N VAL A 22 -42.70 6.94 26.06
CA VAL A 22 -42.97 6.57 24.67
C VAL A 22 -43.83 5.32 24.69
N GLU A 23 -44.87 5.33 23.88
CA GLU A 23 -45.76 4.17 23.73
C GLU A 23 -44.98 2.98 23.13
N LEU A 24 -45.18 1.78 23.68
CA LEU A 24 -44.42 0.58 23.29
C LEU A 24 -44.54 0.26 21.79
N TRP A 25 -45.69 0.54 21.18
CA TRP A 25 -45.89 0.33 19.75
C TRP A 25 -45.04 1.25 18.88
N VAL A 26 -44.80 2.49 19.33
CA VAL A 26 -43.91 3.44 18.64
C VAL A 26 -42.48 2.93 18.68
N THR A 27 -42.03 2.44 19.84
CA THR A 27 -40.71 1.80 19.98
C THR A 27 -40.60 0.58 19.06
N GLY A 28 -41.63 -0.27 19.03
CA GLY A 28 -41.67 -1.43 18.14
C GLY A 28 -41.54 -1.06 16.66
N LEU A 29 -42.24 -0.01 16.21
CA LEU A 29 -42.13 0.50 14.85
C LEU A 29 -40.74 1.07 14.54
N VAL A 30 -40.13 1.79 15.47
CA VAL A 30 -38.77 2.33 15.30
C VAL A 30 -37.76 1.20 15.17
N VAL A 31 -37.84 0.16 16.01
CA VAL A 31 -36.97 -1.02 15.90
C VAL A 31 -37.15 -1.72 14.56
N MET A 32 -38.39 -1.92 14.11
CA MET A 32 -38.67 -2.52 12.81
C MET A 32 -38.12 -1.66 11.65
N ALA A 33 -38.29 -0.34 11.72
CA ALA A 33 -37.74 0.59 10.73
C ALA A 33 -36.21 0.54 10.71
N MET A 34 -35.54 0.44 11.87
CA MET A 34 -34.09 0.27 11.95
C MET A 34 -33.63 -1.04 11.32
N LEU A 35 -34.32 -2.16 11.55
CA LEU A 35 -33.98 -3.45 10.92
C LEU A 35 -34.09 -3.37 9.39
N VAL A 36 -35.13 -2.72 8.87
CA VAL A 36 -35.28 -2.50 7.43
C VAL A 36 -34.16 -1.59 6.90
N ALA A 37 -33.86 -0.49 7.60
CA ALA A 37 -32.78 0.41 7.22
C ALA A 37 -31.40 -0.29 7.22
N MET A 38 -31.11 -1.13 8.21
CA MET A 38 -29.89 -1.94 8.28
C MET A 38 -29.80 -2.92 7.11
N PHE A 39 -30.90 -3.59 6.77
CA PHE A 39 -30.94 -4.49 5.62
C PHE A 39 -30.65 -3.75 4.32
N VAL A 40 -31.33 -2.62 4.09
CA VAL A 40 -31.11 -1.78 2.89
C VAL A 40 -29.67 -1.29 2.85
N PHE A 41 -29.13 -0.77 3.96
CA PHE A 41 -27.73 -0.35 4.07
C PHE A 41 -26.76 -1.48 3.71
N GLY A 42 -26.98 -2.69 4.23
CA GLY A 42 -26.17 -3.87 3.87
C GLY A 42 -26.23 -4.21 2.37
N VAL A 43 -27.39 -4.06 1.73
CA VAL A 43 -27.53 -4.24 0.28
C VAL A 43 -26.74 -3.18 -0.49
N LEU A 44 -26.80 -1.90 -0.07
CA LEU A 44 -26.03 -0.80 -0.68
C LEU A 44 -24.52 -1.07 -0.62
N VAL A 45 -24.02 -1.41 0.57
CA VAL A 45 -22.59 -1.70 0.80
C VAL A 45 -22.16 -2.92 -0.03
N ARG A 46 -22.96 -3.99 -0.06
CA ARG A 46 -22.65 -5.21 -0.80
C ARG A 46 -22.62 -5.01 -2.32
N ASP A 47 -23.45 -4.12 -2.87
CA ASP A 47 -23.44 -3.82 -4.31
C ASP A 47 -22.08 -3.21 -4.69
N VAL A 48 -21.65 -2.17 -3.97
CA VAL A 48 -20.36 -1.49 -4.18
C VAL A 48 -19.18 -2.43 -3.92
N ALA A 49 -19.20 -3.20 -2.83
CA ALA A 49 -18.14 -4.15 -2.51
C ALA A 49 -17.95 -5.25 -3.56
N LYS A 50 -19.00 -5.58 -4.33
CA LYS A 50 -18.92 -6.52 -5.47
C LYS A 50 -18.50 -5.86 -6.79
N GLY A 51 -18.03 -4.62 -6.74
CA GLY A 51 -17.65 -3.84 -7.92
C GLY A 51 -18.83 -3.38 -8.77
N LYS A 52 -20.06 -3.38 -8.22
CA LYS A 52 -21.26 -2.87 -8.90
C LYS A 52 -21.54 -1.45 -8.42
N SER A 53 -21.89 -0.56 -9.34
CA SER A 53 -22.19 0.84 -9.05
C SER A 53 -23.65 1.20 -9.37
N ARG A 54 -24.58 0.25 -9.16
CA ARG A 54 -25.98 0.40 -9.62
C ARG A 54 -26.72 1.52 -8.92
N LEU A 55 -26.29 1.86 -7.71
CA LEU A 55 -26.94 2.83 -6.82
C LEU A 55 -26.12 4.13 -6.68
N GLY A 56 -25.11 4.31 -7.55
CA GLY A 56 -24.34 5.54 -7.71
C GLY A 56 -23.77 6.08 -6.40
N PHE A 57 -23.94 7.38 -6.19
CA PHE A 57 -23.41 8.11 -5.04
C PHE A 57 -23.90 7.57 -3.69
N ILE A 58 -25.17 7.15 -3.58
CA ILE A 58 -25.73 6.66 -2.31
C ILE A 58 -25.03 5.36 -1.89
N GLY A 59 -24.74 4.48 -2.85
CA GLY A 59 -23.96 3.26 -2.60
C GLY A 59 -22.54 3.59 -2.14
N GLN A 60 -21.87 4.54 -2.82
CA GLN A 60 -20.50 4.95 -2.48
C GLN A 60 -20.43 5.58 -1.07
N ALA A 61 -21.38 6.44 -0.72
CA ALA A 61 -21.45 7.05 0.60
C ALA A 61 -21.68 5.99 1.70
N ALA A 62 -22.60 5.05 1.47
CA ALA A 62 -22.84 3.94 2.40
C ALA A 62 -21.59 3.06 2.59
N TYR A 63 -20.90 2.73 1.49
CA TYR A 63 -19.65 1.98 1.53
C TYR A 63 -18.56 2.73 2.30
N GLY A 64 -18.40 4.03 2.05
CA GLY A 64 -17.42 4.87 2.75
C GLY A 64 -17.64 4.91 4.27
N VAL A 65 -18.89 5.05 4.73
CA VAL A 65 -19.23 4.97 6.16
C VAL A 65 -18.92 3.58 6.72
N ALA A 66 -19.25 2.53 5.97
CA ALA A 66 -18.99 1.15 6.39
C ALA A 66 -17.50 0.81 6.44
N SER A 67 -16.65 1.48 5.66
CA SER A 67 -15.20 1.25 5.61
C SER A 67 -14.40 2.02 6.66
N LEU A 68 -15.00 3.00 7.34
CA LEU A 68 -14.31 3.80 8.38
C LEU A 68 -13.66 2.92 9.47
N PRO A 69 -14.34 1.90 10.04
CA PRO A 69 -13.73 1.08 11.08
C PRO A 69 -12.51 0.29 10.57
N SER A 70 -12.58 -0.26 9.36
CA SER A 70 -11.47 -1.02 8.78
C SER A 70 -10.27 -0.12 8.45
N MET A 71 -10.51 1.10 7.96
CA MET A 71 -9.45 2.07 7.71
C MET A 71 -8.78 2.49 9.02
N ALA A 72 -9.57 2.87 10.04
CA ALA A 72 -9.03 3.26 11.34
C ALA A 72 -8.28 2.09 12.03
N ALA A 73 -8.79 0.87 11.93
CA ALA A 73 -8.12 -0.31 12.46
C ALA A 73 -6.79 -0.58 11.74
N HIS A 74 -6.74 -0.42 10.42
CA HIS A 74 -5.53 -0.59 9.62
C HIS A 74 -4.47 0.47 9.95
N GLU A 75 -4.84 1.75 10.00
CA GLU A 75 -3.93 2.84 10.38
C GLU A 75 -3.42 2.66 11.82
N LEU A 76 -4.28 2.25 12.74
CA LEU A 76 -3.89 1.97 14.12
C LEU A 76 -2.96 0.75 14.21
N SER A 77 -3.18 -0.29 13.41
CA SER A 77 -2.29 -1.45 13.37
C SER A 77 -0.92 -1.11 12.79
N MET A 78 -0.85 -0.31 11.72
CA MET A 78 0.41 0.18 11.15
C MET A 78 1.20 1.04 12.15
N LEU A 79 0.51 1.93 12.87
CA LEU A 79 1.13 2.75 13.90
C LEU A 79 1.63 1.90 15.08
N ALA A 80 0.86 0.89 15.49
CA ALA A 80 1.23 0.00 16.58
C ALA A 80 2.38 -0.96 16.22
N SER A 81 2.48 -1.38 14.96
CA SER A 81 3.57 -2.23 14.46
C SER A 81 4.84 -1.46 14.10
N GLY A 82 4.78 -0.12 14.06
CA GLY A 82 5.87 0.72 13.58
C GLY A 82 6.08 0.65 12.06
N ASP A 83 5.17 0.02 11.33
CA ASP A 83 5.22 -0.11 9.87
C ASP A 83 4.57 1.09 9.18
N LEU A 84 5.24 2.23 9.26
CA LEU A 84 4.76 3.47 8.65
C LEU A 84 4.85 3.45 7.10
N ALA A 85 5.53 2.47 6.53
CA ALA A 85 5.69 2.30 5.09
C ALA A 85 4.67 1.32 4.49
N GLY A 86 3.95 0.55 5.30
CA GLY A 86 3.03 -0.51 4.84
C GLY A 86 3.77 -1.66 4.15
N MET A 87 5.03 -1.88 4.51
CA MET A 87 5.96 -2.83 3.89
C MET A 87 6.35 -3.96 4.84
N SER A 88 5.93 -3.90 6.10
CA SER A 88 6.08 -4.97 7.06
C SER A 88 5.06 -6.08 6.76
N THR A 89 5.44 -7.30 7.11
CA THR A 89 4.56 -8.46 6.99
C THR A 89 4.25 -8.95 8.40
N ASP A 90 3.04 -9.47 8.62
CA ASP A 90 2.61 -10.06 9.90
C ASP A 90 3.51 -11.19 10.43
N HIS A 91 4.40 -11.72 9.57
CA HIS A 91 5.36 -12.78 9.86
C HIS A 91 6.80 -12.38 9.51
N SER A 92 7.23 -11.20 9.96
CA SER A 92 8.60 -10.72 9.76
C SER A 92 9.66 -11.61 10.41
N ASP A 93 9.27 -12.52 11.30
CA ASP A 93 10.12 -13.47 12.04
C ASP A 93 10.06 -14.91 11.49
N ARG A 94 9.54 -15.12 10.27
CA ARG A 94 9.41 -16.45 9.65
C ARG A 94 10.69 -17.30 9.72
N PHE A 95 11.86 -16.66 9.79
CA PHE A 95 13.15 -17.30 9.99
C PHE A 95 13.88 -16.70 11.21
N GLU A 96 13.63 -17.27 12.39
CA GLU A 96 14.23 -16.81 13.64
C GLU A 96 15.77 -16.80 13.56
N GLY A 97 16.37 -15.64 13.88
CA GLY A 97 17.81 -15.46 13.87
C GLY A 97 18.46 -15.40 12.47
N GLN A 98 17.67 -15.32 11.40
CA GLN A 98 18.17 -15.20 10.03
C GLN A 98 17.66 -13.91 9.40
N SER A 99 18.55 -13.16 8.78
CA SER A 99 18.24 -11.97 7.99
C SER A 99 19.08 -11.93 6.72
N GLY A 100 18.63 -11.15 5.75
CA GLY A 100 19.35 -10.95 4.49
C GLY A 100 19.37 -12.18 3.58
N TRP A 101 20.29 -12.16 2.62
CA TRP A 101 20.41 -13.19 1.60
C TRP A 101 21.18 -14.42 2.11
N THR A 102 20.41 -15.50 2.24
CA THR A 102 20.76 -16.89 2.56
C THR A 102 21.31 -17.78 1.44
N PHE A 103 22.40 -18.54 1.62
CA PHE A 103 22.63 -19.75 0.81
C PHE A 103 22.34 -21.03 1.58
N HIS A 104 21.61 -21.93 0.93
CA HIS A 104 21.49 -23.29 1.43
C HIS A 104 22.85 -24.01 1.32
N PRO A 105 23.35 -24.69 2.38
CA PRO A 105 24.71 -25.26 2.41
C PRO A 105 25.05 -26.19 1.24
N ALA A 106 24.08 -26.98 0.77
CA ALA A 106 24.26 -27.91 -0.36
C ALA A 106 24.54 -27.20 -1.71
N ARG A 107 24.39 -25.89 -1.79
CA ARG A 107 24.61 -25.13 -3.02
C ARG A 107 26.09 -24.86 -3.29
N LEU A 108 26.92 -24.63 -2.27
CA LEU A 108 28.35 -24.34 -2.47
C LEU A 108 29.10 -25.50 -3.14
N THR A 109 28.50 -26.68 -3.19
CA THR A 109 29.02 -27.88 -3.87
C THR A 109 28.29 -28.22 -5.17
N SER A 110 27.32 -27.41 -5.59
CA SER A 110 26.46 -27.68 -6.77
C SER A 110 27.09 -27.29 -8.11
N GLY A 111 28.17 -26.51 -8.11
CA GLY A 111 28.80 -26.02 -9.33
C GLY A 111 28.02 -24.93 -10.08
N LEU A 112 27.07 -24.27 -9.41
CA LEU A 112 26.37 -23.09 -9.92
C LEU A 112 27.36 -21.93 -10.18
N ASP A 113 27.44 -21.48 -11.43
CA ASP A 113 28.27 -20.37 -11.89
C ASP A 113 27.42 -19.16 -12.35
N GLY A 114 28.08 -18.03 -12.59
CA GLY A 114 27.45 -16.79 -13.06
C GLY A 114 27.03 -15.83 -11.93
N TYR A 115 26.09 -14.93 -12.25
CA TYR A 115 25.64 -13.87 -11.35
C TYR A 115 24.12 -13.83 -11.25
N LEU A 116 23.61 -13.45 -10.08
CA LEU A 116 22.21 -13.08 -9.87
C LEU A 116 22.12 -11.58 -9.62
N LEU A 117 21.35 -10.88 -10.46
CA LEU A 117 20.90 -9.53 -10.14
C LEU A 117 19.71 -9.62 -9.20
N PHE A 118 19.97 -9.44 -7.90
CA PHE A 118 18.96 -9.52 -6.86
C PHE A 118 18.30 -8.17 -6.65
N SER A 119 16.98 -8.15 -6.76
CA SER A 119 16.13 -6.97 -6.59
C SER A 119 15.32 -7.11 -5.32
N ARG A 120 15.59 -6.26 -4.32
CA ARG A 120 14.90 -6.34 -3.03
C ARG A 120 14.73 -4.97 -2.38
N HIS A 121 13.75 -4.88 -1.48
CA HIS A 121 13.67 -3.79 -0.53
C HIS A 121 14.65 -4.07 0.63
N ASP A 122 15.47 -3.08 1.00
CA ASP A 122 16.36 -3.16 2.15
C ASP A 122 15.67 -2.49 3.35
N GLY A 123 15.21 -3.30 4.30
CA GLY A 123 14.48 -2.82 5.47
C GLY A 123 15.32 -1.98 6.43
N ASP A 124 16.64 -2.21 6.48
CA ASP A 124 17.54 -1.41 7.33
C ASP A 124 17.79 -0.04 6.70
N ALA A 125 17.94 0.00 5.37
CA ALA A 125 18.16 1.24 4.62
C ALA A 125 16.85 1.99 4.30
N GLY A 126 15.70 1.32 4.39
CA GLY A 126 14.37 1.86 4.10
C GLY A 126 14.13 2.20 2.63
N HIS A 127 14.83 1.54 1.70
CA HIS A 127 14.66 1.76 0.26
C HIS A 127 15.08 0.55 -0.57
N HIS A 128 14.76 0.56 -1.86
CA HIS A 128 15.06 -0.54 -2.78
C HIS A 128 16.53 -0.58 -3.19
N VAL A 129 17.09 -1.77 -3.31
CA VAL A 129 18.48 -2.01 -3.71
C VAL A 129 18.58 -3.07 -4.78
N PHE A 130 19.61 -2.94 -5.62
CA PHE A 130 20.08 -4.04 -6.46
C PHE A 130 21.42 -4.56 -5.95
N GLU A 131 21.55 -5.87 -5.87
CA GLU A 131 22.77 -6.56 -5.46
C GLU A 131 23.15 -7.56 -6.55
N LEU A 132 24.37 -7.45 -7.09
CA LEU A 132 24.93 -8.46 -7.98
C LEU A 132 25.64 -9.50 -7.13
N VAL A 133 25.07 -10.70 -7.08
CA VAL A 133 25.59 -11.80 -6.26
C VAL A 133 26.35 -12.77 -7.16
N ASP A 134 27.63 -12.99 -6.87
CA ASP A 134 28.41 -14.05 -7.50
C ASP A 134 27.88 -15.40 -7.05
N LEU A 135 27.47 -16.24 -8.00
CA LEU A 135 26.82 -17.49 -7.65
C LEU A 135 27.79 -18.57 -7.13
N THR A 136 29.09 -18.42 -7.43
CA THR A 136 30.15 -19.34 -7.03
C THR A 136 30.55 -19.12 -5.58
N SER A 137 30.85 -17.87 -5.21
CA SER A 137 31.27 -17.50 -3.85
C SER A 137 30.10 -17.19 -2.94
N GLY A 138 28.99 -16.74 -3.52
CA GLY A 138 27.86 -16.21 -2.80
C GLY A 138 28.02 -14.77 -2.30
N GLU A 139 29.10 -14.10 -2.70
CA GLU A 139 29.39 -12.74 -2.28
C GLU A 139 28.62 -11.72 -3.12
N ILE A 140 28.26 -10.61 -2.48
CA ILE A 140 27.74 -9.43 -3.18
C ILE A 140 28.96 -8.71 -3.78
N VAL A 141 29.10 -8.76 -5.10
CA VAL A 141 30.23 -8.14 -5.82
C VAL A 141 29.94 -6.70 -6.25
N HIS A 142 28.67 -6.32 -6.31
CA HIS A 142 28.24 -4.95 -6.59
C HIS A 142 26.90 -4.66 -5.91
N ARG A 143 26.72 -3.43 -5.43
CA ARG A 143 25.47 -2.96 -4.83
C ARG A 143 25.11 -1.58 -5.37
N ILE A 144 23.83 -1.39 -5.67
CA ILE A 144 23.25 -0.12 -6.09
C ILE A 144 22.10 0.20 -5.15
N ASP A 145 22.26 1.26 -4.36
CA ASP A 145 21.21 1.84 -3.52
C ASP A 145 20.36 2.78 -4.37
N LEU A 146 19.08 2.43 -4.60
CA LEU A 146 18.22 3.20 -5.50
C LEU A 146 17.67 4.44 -4.82
N ASN A 147 17.89 5.58 -5.48
CA ASN A 147 17.20 6.83 -5.14
C ASN A 147 16.07 7.07 -6.16
N SER A 148 14.87 6.60 -5.83
CA SER A 148 13.72 6.73 -6.72
C SER A 148 13.27 8.18 -6.93
N ASP A 149 13.44 9.07 -5.95
CA ASP A 149 13.19 10.50 -6.13
C ASP A 149 14.08 11.07 -7.25
N LYS A 150 15.34 10.63 -7.31
CA LYS A 150 16.28 10.99 -8.38
C LYS A 150 15.90 10.35 -9.71
N LEU A 151 15.51 9.08 -9.72
CA LEU A 151 15.13 8.35 -10.95
C LEU A 151 13.88 8.97 -11.62
N PHE A 152 12.92 9.43 -10.83
CA PHE A 152 11.64 9.96 -11.32
C PHE A 152 11.53 11.49 -11.26
N ALA A 153 12.62 12.21 -10.94
CA ALA A 153 12.59 13.66 -10.74
C ALA A 153 11.99 14.45 -11.93
N GLY A 154 12.24 13.97 -13.15
CA GLY A 154 11.76 14.59 -14.40
C GLY A 154 10.50 13.96 -15.00
N ALA A 155 9.90 12.95 -14.36
CA ALA A 155 8.76 12.23 -14.92
C ALA A 155 7.44 13.00 -14.75
N SER A 156 6.59 12.95 -15.77
CA SER A 156 5.22 13.46 -15.74
C SER A 156 4.39 12.76 -14.66
N ARG A 157 3.76 13.56 -13.79
CA ARG A 157 2.86 13.08 -12.73
C ARG A 157 1.39 13.05 -13.13
N GLU A 158 1.08 13.39 -14.38
CA GLU A 158 -0.30 13.58 -14.86
C GLU A 158 -0.95 12.28 -15.35
N THR A 159 -0.23 11.15 -15.34
CA THR A 159 -0.78 9.87 -15.78
C THR A 159 -1.82 9.35 -14.78
N VAL A 160 -3.08 9.21 -15.24
CA VAL A 160 -4.27 8.79 -14.46
C VAL A 160 -4.13 7.45 -13.71
N ARG A 161 -3.06 6.69 -13.97
CA ARG A 161 -2.78 5.37 -13.37
C ARG A 161 -1.49 5.32 -12.54
N ALA A 162 -0.72 6.40 -12.47
CA ALA A 162 0.44 6.48 -11.61
C ALA A 162 -0.02 6.72 -10.17
N ASP A 163 0.47 5.90 -9.25
CA ASP A 163 0.45 6.23 -7.82
C ASP A 163 1.80 6.87 -7.50
N VAL A 164 1.83 8.20 -7.44
CA VAL A 164 3.07 8.95 -7.19
C VAL A 164 3.62 8.72 -5.78
N ASP A 165 2.83 8.19 -4.84
CA ASP A 165 3.34 7.81 -3.53
C ASP A 165 4.20 6.55 -3.61
N ASP A 166 3.95 5.66 -4.56
CA ASP A 166 4.78 4.47 -4.82
C ASP A 166 6.16 4.83 -5.44
N TRP A 167 6.39 6.09 -5.80
CA TRP A 167 7.67 6.53 -6.36
C TRP A 167 8.66 6.97 -5.28
N LYS A 168 8.20 7.11 -4.03
CA LYS A 168 9.05 7.53 -2.90
C LYS A 168 10.02 6.39 -2.53
N PRO A 169 11.26 6.69 -2.07
CA PRO A 169 12.26 5.67 -1.76
C PRO A 169 11.76 4.55 -0.84
N ALA A 170 10.95 4.91 0.16
CA ALA A 170 10.38 3.97 1.12
C ALA A 170 9.34 2.98 0.54
N ARG A 171 8.77 3.28 -0.62
CA ARG A 171 7.68 2.48 -1.24
C ARG A 171 8.04 1.94 -2.61
N PHE A 172 8.99 2.57 -3.29
CA PHE A 172 9.39 2.15 -4.61
C PHE A 172 9.96 0.75 -4.57
N GLN A 173 9.46 -0.09 -5.49
CA GLN A 173 9.93 -1.45 -5.68
C GLN A 173 10.28 -1.61 -7.15
N ALA A 174 11.56 -1.86 -7.44
CA ALA A 174 11.96 -2.14 -8.81
C ALA A 174 11.62 -3.59 -9.15
N VAL A 175 10.46 -3.81 -9.75
CA VAL A 175 9.99 -5.14 -10.10
C VAL A 175 10.49 -5.53 -11.49
N HIS A 176 11.07 -6.74 -11.58
CA HIS A 176 11.61 -7.29 -12.83
C HIS A 176 12.62 -6.37 -13.52
N PRO A 177 13.74 -6.00 -12.87
CA PRO A 177 14.79 -5.24 -13.54
C PRO A 177 15.34 -6.04 -14.72
N LEU A 178 15.53 -5.36 -15.87
CA LEU A 178 16.09 -5.96 -17.07
C LEU A 178 17.49 -5.38 -17.32
N PRO A 179 18.57 -6.14 -17.07
CA PRO A 179 19.91 -5.73 -17.45
C PRO A 179 20.06 -5.72 -18.97
N LEU A 180 20.76 -4.71 -19.49
CA LEU A 180 21.09 -4.54 -20.90
C LEU A 180 22.55 -4.94 -21.16
N ASP A 181 22.88 -5.26 -22.42
CA ASP A 181 24.22 -5.72 -22.81
C ASP A 181 25.34 -4.72 -22.49
N ASN A 182 25.01 -3.42 -22.40
CA ASN A 182 25.96 -2.38 -22.06
C ASN A 182 26.10 -2.14 -20.53
N GLY A 183 25.46 -2.97 -19.71
CA GLY A 183 25.46 -2.90 -18.25
C GLY A 183 24.38 -2.00 -17.65
N ASP A 184 23.69 -1.20 -18.45
CA ASP A 184 22.55 -0.42 -17.97
C ASP A 184 21.40 -1.33 -17.53
N ILE A 185 20.47 -0.78 -16.76
CA ILE A 185 19.33 -1.53 -16.22
C ILE A 185 18.06 -0.76 -16.55
N LEU A 186 17.07 -1.45 -17.13
CA LEU A 186 15.69 -0.95 -17.21
C LEU A 186 14.97 -1.25 -15.90
N VAL A 187 14.42 -0.20 -15.31
CA VAL A 187 13.85 -0.19 -13.97
C VAL A 187 12.44 0.38 -14.02
N LYS A 188 11.51 -0.32 -13.38
CA LYS A 188 10.12 0.12 -13.19
C LYS A 188 9.53 -0.55 -11.95
N GLY A 189 8.48 0.05 -11.40
CA GLY A 189 7.61 -0.54 -10.39
C GLY A 189 6.31 -1.09 -11.00
N HIS A 190 5.31 -1.37 -10.17
CA HIS A 190 4.00 -1.82 -10.66
C HIS A 190 3.15 -0.70 -11.27
N ARG A 191 3.46 0.57 -10.96
CA ARG A 191 2.69 1.75 -11.41
C ARG A 191 3.58 2.97 -11.63
N THR A 192 4.73 2.76 -12.26
CA THR A 192 5.70 3.82 -12.51
C THR A 192 6.02 3.95 -13.99
N PRO A 193 6.57 5.11 -14.41
CA PRO A 193 7.38 5.25 -15.60
C PRO A 193 8.48 4.18 -15.66
N MET A 194 9.00 3.95 -16.86
CA MET A 194 10.21 3.15 -17.04
C MET A 194 11.42 4.06 -17.08
N VAL A 195 12.47 3.68 -16.37
CA VAL A 195 13.74 4.40 -16.34
C VAL A 195 14.83 3.47 -16.82
N ARG A 196 15.65 3.94 -17.76
CA ARG A 196 16.96 3.34 -17.98
C ARG A 196 17.95 4.03 -17.05
N MET A 197 18.71 3.24 -16.31
CA MET A 197 19.75 3.75 -15.42
C MET A 197 21.10 3.07 -15.69
N SER A 198 22.18 3.76 -15.36
CA SER A 198 23.54 3.21 -15.43
C SER A 198 23.81 2.20 -14.32
N PRO A 199 24.90 1.40 -14.41
CA PRO A 199 25.35 0.53 -13.31
C PRO A 199 25.65 1.25 -11.99
N CYS A 200 25.74 2.58 -12.00
CA CYS A 200 25.97 3.42 -10.82
C CYS A 200 24.67 3.97 -10.22
N GLY A 201 23.50 3.64 -10.79
CA GLY A 201 22.20 4.16 -10.33
C GLY A 201 21.85 5.56 -10.86
N GLU A 202 22.54 6.03 -11.90
CA GLU A 202 22.26 7.33 -12.53
C GLU A 202 21.20 7.19 -13.63
N PRO A 203 20.15 8.04 -13.68
CA PRO A 203 19.17 7.99 -14.75
C PRO A 203 19.80 8.39 -16.10
N VAL A 204 19.59 7.56 -17.12
CA VAL A 204 20.00 7.81 -18.51
C VAL A 204 18.85 8.45 -19.29
N TRP A 205 17.65 7.88 -19.18
CA TRP A 205 16.42 8.46 -19.71
C TRP A 205 15.21 7.93 -18.94
N VAL A 206 14.08 8.63 -19.10
CA VAL A 206 12.78 8.26 -18.54
C VAL A 206 11.76 8.17 -19.67
N GLN A 207 10.97 7.09 -19.69
CA GLN A 207 9.76 6.94 -20.49
C GLN A 207 8.58 7.09 -19.55
N ASP A 208 7.87 8.21 -19.65
CA ASP A 208 6.76 8.59 -18.77
C ASP A 208 5.41 8.78 -19.50
N GLU A 209 5.33 8.47 -20.79
CA GLU A 209 4.05 8.46 -21.53
C GLU A 209 3.15 7.33 -21.04
N PHE A 210 3.74 6.23 -20.59
CA PHE A 210 3.04 5.05 -20.10
C PHE A 210 3.48 4.64 -18.70
N VAL A 211 2.58 3.95 -18.00
CA VAL A 211 2.90 3.24 -16.76
C VAL A 211 3.03 1.75 -17.04
N PHE A 212 4.06 1.13 -16.48
CA PHE A 212 4.35 -0.30 -16.64
C PHE A 212 3.98 -1.06 -15.36
N HIS A 213 3.51 -2.31 -15.48
CA HIS A 213 2.96 -3.06 -14.33
C HIS A 213 3.58 -4.44 -14.10
N HIS A 214 3.77 -5.28 -15.13
CA HIS A 214 4.10 -6.70 -14.92
C HIS A 214 5.48 -7.11 -15.43
N THR A 215 5.66 -7.36 -16.71
CA THR A 215 6.95 -7.79 -17.29
C THR A 215 7.53 -6.71 -18.20
N THR A 216 8.83 -6.82 -18.45
CA THR A 216 9.56 -6.02 -19.44
C THR A 216 10.31 -7.03 -20.30
N GLU A 217 9.95 -7.12 -21.57
CA GLU A 217 10.56 -8.04 -22.53
C GLU A 217 10.94 -7.25 -23.77
N PRO A 218 12.12 -7.49 -24.36
CA PRO A 218 12.48 -6.91 -25.64
C PRO A 218 11.56 -7.47 -26.74
N ASP A 219 11.36 -6.69 -27.79
CA ASP A 219 10.67 -7.19 -28.97
C ASP A 219 11.67 -7.96 -29.87
N PRO A 220 11.26 -8.50 -31.04
CA PRO A 220 12.18 -9.22 -31.93
C PRO A 220 13.37 -8.40 -32.44
N ASP A 221 13.26 -7.07 -32.45
CA ASP A 221 14.26 -6.12 -32.92
C ASP A 221 15.10 -5.53 -31.76
N GLY A 222 14.71 -5.78 -30.51
CA GLY A 222 15.42 -5.39 -29.29
C GLY A 222 14.65 -4.39 -28.44
#